data_AF-A0A2E3RUD7-F1
#
_entry.id   AF-A0A2E3RUD7-F1
#
_cell.length_a   1.000
_cell.length_b   1.000
_cell.length_c   1.000
_cell.angle_alpha   90.00
_cell.angle_beta   90.00
_cell.angle_gamma   90.00
#
_symmetry.space_group_name_H-M   'P 1'
#
loop_
_entity.id
_entity.type
_entity.pdbx_description
1 polymer ?
#
loop_
_entity_poly.entity_id
_entity_poly.type
_entity_poly.pdbx_seq_one_letter_code
_entity_poly.pdbx_strand_id
1 'polypeptide(L)'
;MDETSITGKSPRTASVVYILIGVVGAVLWLATTYRPASVPALAPYEFSWPIYLAVTLSGFWFGRGLGRLSRVQRPGVWRQVAFWAGLGLLWAVTQTGFEYLAQRMFFTNRLQHVAMHHVGPVLLALSAGGPAVLAGGPEWLQAICGHRAARRLYGALQQPVVAAVLFVGLFWFWLIPPVHFVAMLDPVLYQVMNWTMVVDGILFWALVLDSRPSPPARVRFGIRAALAVGVMFPQIVLGALITFSTTDLFPYYAFCGRYFASISAVTDQQIGGIVIWIPPAMMSVIAVLAVVGNMRRAGADL
;
A
#
# COMPACT_ATOMS: atom_id res chain seq x y z
N MET A 1 39.44 21.01 23.36
CA MET A 1 38.74 21.63 22.22
C MET A 1 37.65 20.65 21.82
N ASP A 2 36.41 21.04 22.09
CA ASP A 2 35.20 20.24 22.02
C ASP A 2 34.80 19.82 20.61
N GLU A 3 34.59 18.53 20.40
CA GLU A 3 33.76 17.98 19.30
C GLU A 3 32.78 16.95 19.86
N THR A 4 31.79 17.41 20.62
CA THR A 4 30.58 16.64 20.92
C THR A 4 29.33 17.44 20.60
N SER A 5 29.26 17.95 19.36
CA SER A 5 28.00 18.40 18.75
C SER A 5 27.21 17.18 18.25
N ILE A 6 26.84 16.27 19.16
CA ILE A 6 25.85 15.24 18.88
C ILE A 6 24.51 15.94 18.89
N THR A 7 23.86 16.04 17.73
CA THR A 7 22.56 16.67 17.52
C THR A 7 21.49 16.07 18.44
N GLY A 8 21.38 16.63 19.64
CA GLY A 8 20.43 16.26 20.67
C GLY A 8 19.06 16.86 20.37
N LYS A 9 18.25 16.19 19.54
CA LYS A 9 16.80 16.37 19.64
C LYS A 9 16.33 15.62 20.88
N SER A 10 16.03 16.38 21.95
CA SER A 10 15.65 15.82 23.25
C SER A 10 14.44 14.86 23.16
N PRO A 11 14.35 13.83 24.02
CA PRO A 11 13.21 12.91 24.09
C PRO A 11 11.84 13.63 24.16
N ARG A 12 11.81 14.84 24.73
CA ARG A 12 10.60 15.67 24.89
C ARG A 12 9.96 16.05 23.56
N THR A 13 10.75 16.32 22.51
CA THR A 13 10.21 16.72 21.21
C THR A 13 9.44 15.58 20.53
N ALA A 14 9.84 14.33 20.74
CA ALA A 14 9.14 13.17 20.17
C ALA A 14 7.80 12.93 20.86
N SER A 15 7.74 13.06 22.18
CA SER A 15 6.52 12.92 22.96
C SER A 15 5.46 13.94 22.55
N VAL A 16 5.88 15.19 22.29
CA VAL A 16 4.97 16.24 21.80
C VAL A 16 4.34 15.85 20.46
N VAL A 17 5.11 15.27 19.52
CA VAL A 17 4.57 14.86 18.23
C VAL A 17 3.59 13.70 18.36
N TYR A 18 3.85 12.71 19.22
CA TYR A 18 2.88 11.63 19.47
C TYR A 18 1.58 12.14 20.08
N ILE A 19 1.65 13.07 21.02
CA ILE A 19 0.46 13.73 21.59
C ILE A 19 -0.28 14.49 20.48
N LEU A 20 0.42 15.24 19.64
CA LEU A 20 -0.18 15.98 18.54
C LEU A 20 -0.88 15.05 17.53
N ILE A 21 -0.26 13.92 17.16
CA ILE A 21 -0.89 12.88 16.32
C ILE A 21 -2.16 12.36 17.00
N GLY A 22 -2.13 12.06 18.30
CA GLY A 22 -3.31 11.61 19.04
C GLY A 22 -4.44 12.66 19.05
N VAL A 23 -4.11 13.92 19.34
CA VAL A 23 -5.07 15.04 19.38
C VAL A 23 -5.68 15.30 18.00
N VAL A 24 -4.86 15.36 16.95
CA VAL A 24 -5.34 15.56 15.58
C VAL A 24 -6.24 14.40 15.15
N GLY A 25 -5.83 13.15 15.42
CA GLY A 25 -6.66 11.98 15.15
C GLY A 25 -8.00 12.05 15.89
N ALA A 26 -8.01 12.45 17.16
CA ALA A 26 -9.23 12.59 17.95
C ALA A 26 -10.15 13.70 17.39
N VAL A 27 -9.58 14.84 16.98
CA VAL A 27 -10.35 15.93 16.34
C VAL A 27 -10.97 15.46 15.03
N LEU A 28 -10.22 14.75 14.19
CA LEU A 28 -10.74 14.19 12.93
C LEU A 28 -11.83 13.14 13.19
N TRP A 29 -11.62 12.25 14.16
CA TRP A 29 -12.62 11.26 14.57
C TRP A 29 -13.90 11.91 15.09
N LEU A 30 -13.80 12.91 15.97
CA LEU A 30 -14.94 13.67 16.48
C LEU A 30 -15.67 14.41 15.35
N ALA A 31 -14.94 15.07 14.46
CA ALA A 31 -15.52 15.82 13.34
C ALA A 31 -16.31 14.91 12.39
N THR A 32 -15.73 13.75 12.03
CA THR A 32 -16.38 12.77 11.14
C THR A 32 -17.55 12.05 11.80
N THR A 33 -17.46 11.77 13.10
CA THR A 33 -18.51 11.04 13.83
C THR A 33 -19.72 11.93 14.12
N TYR A 34 -19.50 13.18 14.55
CA TYR A 34 -20.58 14.05 15.00
C TYR A 34 -21.01 15.10 13.97
N ARG A 35 -20.17 15.44 12.99
CA ARG A 35 -20.50 16.43 11.95
C ARG A 35 -20.04 16.03 10.53
N PRO A 36 -20.37 14.82 10.06
CA PRO A 36 -19.88 14.31 8.77
C PRO A 36 -20.18 15.23 7.59
N ALA A 37 -21.36 15.87 7.56
CA ALA A 37 -21.76 16.77 6.47
C ALA A 37 -20.95 18.09 6.39
N SER A 38 -20.23 18.45 7.46
CA SER A 38 -19.43 19.68 7.51
C SER A 38 -17.94 19.45 7.19
N VAL A 39 -17.55 18.18 7.04
CA VAL A 39 -16.16 17.80 6.79
C VAL A 39 -15.89 17.93 5.28
N PRO A 40 -14.83 18.63 4.85
CA PRO A 40 -14.51 18.76 3.43
C PRO A 40 -14.14 17.40 2.83
N ALA A 41 -14.33 17.24 1.51
CA ALA A 41 -14.05 15.96 0.82
C ALA A 41 -12.60 15.46 0.95
N LEU A 42 -11.64 16.35 1.26
CA LEU A 42 -10.23 16.00 1.51
C LEU A 42 -9.96 15.48 2.92
N ALA A 43 -10.87 15.74 3.86
CA ALA A 43 -10.78 15.18 5.21
C ALA A 43 -11.44 13.79 5.23
N PRO A 44 -11.23 13.02 6.32
CA PRO A 44 -11.67 11.63 6.33
C PRO A 44 -13.18 11.50 6.14
N TYR A 45 -13.63 10.62 5.25
CA TYR A 45 -15.05 10.29 5.09
C TYR A 45 -15.49 9.35 6.21
N GLU A 46 -14.76 8.24 6.39
CA GLU A 46 -14.90 7.34 7.54
C GLU A 46 -13.55 7.25 8.25
N PHE A 47 -13.46 7.89 9.41
CA PHE A 47 -12.20 7.93 10.15
C PHE A 47 -11.83 6.55 10.69
N SER A 48 -10.69 6.03 10.21
CA SER A 48 -10.12 4.77 10.69
C SER A 48 -8.82 5.02 11.46
N TRP A 49 -8.86 4.82 12.78
CA TRP A 49 -7.70 4.92 13.66
C TRP A 49 -6.50 4.09 13.18
N PRO A 50 -6.66 2.80 12.82
CA PRO A 50 -5.55 2.00 12.33
C PRO A 50 -4.84 2.62 11.11
N ILE A 51 -5.61 3.09 10.13
CA ILE A 51 -5.07 3.64 8.89
C ILE A 51 -4.41 4.99 9.17
N TYR A 52 -5.06 5.85 9.96
CA TYR A 52 -4.51 7.13 10.40
C TYR A 52 -3.16 6.95 11.09
N LEU A 53 -3.08 6.06 12.08
CA LEU A 53 -1.85 5.80 12.81
C LEU A 53 -0.78 5.18 11.91
N ALA A 54 -1.12 4.21 11.07
CA ALA A 54 -0.15 3.60 10.17
C ALA A 54 0.46 4.62 9.20
N VAL A 55 -0.36 5.50 8.61
CA VAL A 55 0.12 6.53 7.69
C VAL A 55 0.97 7.57 8.43
N THR A 56 0.42 8.18 9.49
CA THR A 56 1.07 9.29 10.19
C THR A 56 2.32 8.86 10.93
N LEU A 57 2.32 7.71 11.60
CA LEU A 57 3.50 7.20 12.30
C LEU A 57 4.58 6.77 11.31
N SER A 58 4.22 6.11 10.20
CA SER A 58 5.20 5.75 9.17
C SER A 58 5.87 6.99 8.57
N GLY A 59 5.09 8.03 8.27
CA GLY A 59 5.60 9.32 7.80
C GLY A 59 6.51 10.00 8.83
N PHE A 60 6.06 10.07 10.09
CA PHE A 60 6.83 10.67 11.17
C PHE A 60 8.15 9.94 11.40
N TRP A 61 8.13 8.60 11.49
CA TRP A 61 9.32 7.79 11.67
C TRP A 61 10.26 7.87 10.48
N PHE A 62 9.74 7.90 9.25
CA PHE A 62 10.57 8.11 8.07
C PHE A 62 11.29 9.46 8.13
N GLY A 63 10.57 10.56 8.35
CA GLY A 63 11.15 11.91 8.42
C GLY A 63 12.17 12.06 9.55
N ARG A 64 11.88 11.51 10.73
CA ARG A 64 12.82 11.46 11.87
C ARG A 64 14.05 10.61 11.55
N GLY A 65 13.86 9.49 10.85
CA GLY A 65 14.91 8.59 10.41
C GLY A 65 15.88 9.22 9.43
N LEU A 66 15.37 10.02 8.48
CA LEU A 66 16.22 10.79 7.56
C LEU A 66 17.20 11.70 8.32
N GLY A 67 16.79 12.28 9.45
CA GLY A 67 17.67 13.07 10.31
C GLY A 67 18.75 12.26 11.04
N ARG A 68 18.49 10.97 11.29
CA ARG A 68 19.37 10.06 12.05
C ARG A 68 20.35 9.28 11.19
N LEU A 69 19.98 9.00 9.95
CA LEU A 69 20.86 8.32 9.00
C LEU A 69 22.00 9.23 8.55
N SER A 70 23.19 8.66 8.33
CA SER A 70 24.32 9.34 7.68
C SER A 70 23.99 9.69 6.22
N ARG A 71 24.70 10.65 5.62
CA ARG A 71 24.46 11.06 4.21
C ARG A 71 24.54 9.88 3.22
N VAL A 72 25.40 8.90 3.50
CA VAL A 72 25.58 7.69 2.66
C VAL A 72 24.41 6.71 2.80
N GLN A 73 23.81 6.62 3.99
CA GLN A 73 22.69 5.69 4.25
C GLN A 73 21.32 6.30 3.92
N ARG A 74 21.23 7.63 3.78
CA ARG A 74 19.97 8.30 3.43
C ARG A 74 19.52 7.91 2.02
N PRO A 75 18.24 7.55 1.81
CA PRO A 75 17.69 7.41 0.48
C PRO A 75 17.87 8.71 -0.31
N GLY A 76 18.20 8.60 -1.60
CA GLY A 76 18.25 9.76 -2.50
C GLY A 76 16.90 10.50 -2.55
N VAL A 77 16.91 11.78 -2.95
CA VAL A 77 15.71 12.66 -2.91
C VAL A 77 14.51 12.03 -3.64
N TRP A 78 14.72 11.45 -4.82
CA TRP A 78 13.62 10.81 -5.58
C TRP A 78 12.98 9.64 -4.80
N ARG A 79 13.76 8.89 -4.01
CA ARG A 79 13.26 7.79 -3.16
C ARG A 79 12.45 8.34 -1.99
N GLN A 80 12.86 9.47 -1.43
CA GLN A 80 12.10 10.16 -0.39
C GLN A 80 10.76 10.67 -0.94
N VAL A 81 10.77 11.27 -2.14
CA VAL A 81 9.54 11.67 -2.84
C VAL A 81 8.65 10.47 -3.10
N ALA A 82 9.20 9.34 -3.56
CA ALA A 82 8.43 8.11 -3.76
C ALA A 82 7.79 7.61 -2.45
N PHE A 83 8.50 7.67 -1.31
CA PHE A 83 7.93 7.31 -0.01
C PHE A 83 6.70 8.17 0.32
N TRP A 84 6.86 9.50 0.26
CA TRP A 84 5.77 10.43 0.59
C TRP A 84 4.62 10.37 -0.40
N ALA A 85 4.90 10.17 -1.69
CA ALA A 85 3.89 9.99 -2.71
C ALA A 85 3.10 8.69 -2.50
N GLY A 86 3.78 7.58 -2.20
CA GLY A 86 3.12 6.30 -1.90
C GLY A 86 2.23 6.40 -0.65
N LEU A 87 2.75 7.02 0.41
CA LEU A 87 2.03 7.23 1.67
C LEU A 87 0.83 8.19 1.49
N GLY A 88 1.01 9.28 0.74
CA GLY A 88 -0.03 10.23 0.42
C GLY A 88 -1.12 9.65 -0.48
N LEU A 89 -0.74 8.79 -1.43
CA LEU A 89 -1.70 8.06 -2.27
C LEU A 89 -2.55 7.09 -1.44
N LEU A 90 -1.91 6.31 -0.55
CA LEU A 90 -2.65 5.43 0.36
C LEU A 90 -3.62 6.23 1.22
N TRP A 91 -3.19 7.35 1.81
CA TRP A 91 -4.09 8.25 2.55
C TRP A 91 -5.25 8.76 1.68
N ALA A 92 -4.94 9.24 0.47
CA ALA A 92 -5.93 9.79 -0.44
C ALA A 92 -7.06 8.80 -0.72
N VAL A 93 -6.73 7.54 -0.99
CA VAL A 93 -7.73 6.54 -1.37
C VAL A 93 -8.40 5.84 -0.18
N THR A 94 -7.81 5.87 1.03
CA THR A 94 -8.31 5.13 2.22
C THR A 94 -9.03 5.98 3.27
N GLN A 95 -8.87 7.30 3.21
CA GLN A 95 -9.40 8.19 4.24
C GLN A 95 -10.29 9.25 3.63
N THR A 96 -9.93 9.86 2.50
CA THR A 96 -10.69 10.98 1.95
C THR A 96 -12.06 10.54 1.39
N GLY A 97 -12.84 11.49 0.88
CA GLY A 97 -14.10 11.24 0.17
C GLY A 97 -13.99 10.28 -1.02
N PHE A 98 -12.78 9.91 -1.46
CA PHE A 98 -12.60 8.81 -2.41
C PHE A 98 -13.14 7.47 -1.86
N GLU A 99 -13.07 7.25 -0.55
CA GLU A 99 -13.63 6.06 0.12
C GLU A 99 -15.13 5.93 -0.15
N TYR A 100 -15.86 7.05 -0.09
CA TYR A 100 -17.29 7.08 -0.41
C TYR A 100 -17.55 6.66 -1.86
N LEU A 101 -16.75 7.15 -2.81
CA LEU A 101 -16.87 6.73 -4.21
C LEU A 101 -16.60 5.23 -4.32
N ALA A 102 -15.53 4.74 -3.69
CA ALA A 102 -15.16 3.33 -3.69
C ALA A 102 -16.24 2.41 -3.07
N GLN A 103 -17.04 2.90 -2.13
CA GLN A 103 -18.20 2.15 -1.61
C GLN A 103 -19.45 2.26 -2.51
N ARG A 104 -19.44 3.09 -3.55
CA ARG A 104 -20.62 3.43 -4.36
C ARG A 104 -20.52 3.07 -5.84
N MET A 105 -19.33 2.81 -6.34
CA MET A 105 -19.10 2.37 -7.72
C MET A 105 -18.02 1.28 -7.75
N PHE A 106 -18.29 0.17 -8.43
CA PHE A 106 -17.32 -0.92 -8.56
C PHE A 106 -16.03 -0.44 -9.22
N PHE A 107 -16.07 0.34 -10.30
CA PHE A 107 -14.83 0.76 -10.95
C PHE A 107 -13.96 1.66 -10.05
N THR A 108 -14.56 2.51 -9.23
CA THR A 108 -13.81 3.35 -8.29
C THR A 108 -13.25 2.54 -7.13
N ASN A 109 -13.97 1.52 -6.69
CA ASN A 109 -13.48 0.52 -5.75
C ASN A 109 -12.24 -0.19 -6.31
N ARG A 110 -12.28 -0.59 -7.58
CA ARG A 110 -11.12 -1.20 -8.24
C ARG A 110 -9.96 -0.22 -8.39
N LEU A 111 -10.22 1.05 -8.66
CA LEU A 111 -9.19 2.09 -8.70
C LEU A 111 -8.53 2.30 -7.33
N GLN A 112 -9.32 2.25 -6.25
CA GLN A 112 -8.83 2.25 -4.87
C GLN A 112 -7.86 1.09 -4.64
N HIS A 113 -8.26 -0.13 -5.02
CA HIS A 113 -7.45 -1.32 -4.86
C HIS A 113 -6.18 -1.30 -5.72
N VAL A 114 -6.21 -0.71 -6.91
CA VAL A 114 -4.99 -0.50 -7.72
C VAL A 114 -4.01 0.42 -6.98
N ALA A 115 -4.51 1.49 -6.36
CA ALA A 115 -3.67 2.37 -5.55
C ALA A 115 -3.13 1.66 -4.29
N MET A 116 -3.97 0.87 -3.60
CA MET A 116 -3.64 0.15 -2.38
C MET A 116 -2.68 -1.04 -2.59
N HIS A 117 -2.83 -1.79 -3.69
CA HIS A 117 -2.13 -3.06 -3.92
C HIS A 117 -0.97 -2.93 -4.93
N HIS A 118 -0.99 -1.89 -5.77
CA HIS A 118 0.03 -1.69 -6.81
C HIS A 118 0.75 -0.35 -6.67
N VAL A 119 0.11 0.77 -7.02
CA VAL A 119 0.83 2.04 -7.19
C VAL A 119 1.47 2.53 -5.89
N GLY A 120 0.71 2.56 -4.79
CA GLY A 120 1.21 2.95 -3.46
C GLY A 120 2.34 2.04 -2.99
N PRO A 121 2.13 0.71 -2.93
CA PRO A 121 3.18 -0.25 -2.60
C PRO A 121 4.42 -0.22 -3.47
N VAL A 122 4.29 -0.04 -4.79
CA VAL A 122 5.44 0.10 -5.70
C VAL A 122 6.25 1.34 -5.34
N LEU A 123 5.59 2.49 -5.11
CA LEU A 123 6.27 3.70 -4.68
C LEU A 123 6.97 3.52 -3.33
N LEU A 124 6.33 2.85 -2.37
CA LEU A 124 6.93 2.53 -1.07
C LEU A 124 8.11 1.56 -1.20
N ALA A 125 8.03 0.55 -2.06
CA ALA A 125 9.12 -0.39 -2.30
C ALA A 125 10.32 0.30 -2.99
N LEU A 126 10.06 1.09 -4.04
CA LEU A 126 11.07 1.89 -4.73
C LEU A 126 11.72 2.94 -3.82
N SER A 127 11.03 3.41 -2.78
CA SER A 127 11.63 4.31 -1.81
C SER A 127 12.79 3.69 -1.03
N ALA A 128 12.84 2.35 -0.90
CA ALA A 128 13.71 1.66 0.05
C ALA A 128 13.70 2.31 1.45
N GLY A 129 12.54 2.82 1.90
CA GLY A 129 12.41 3.65 3.09
C GLY A 129 12.46 2.91 4.42
N GLY A 130 12.38 1.57 4.41
CA GLY A 130 12.36 0.73 5.60
C GLY A 130 13.46 1.05 6.64
N PRO A 131 14.75 1.15 6.26
CA PRO A 131 15.82 1.53 7.18
C PRO A 131 15.62 2.92 7.81
N ALA A 132 15.09 3.89 7.07
CA ALA A 132 14.79 5.21 7.63
C ALA A 132 13.62 5.14 8.63
N VAL A 133 12.55 4.42 8.31
CA VAL A 133 11.44 4.19 9.26
C VAL A 133 11.95 3.54 10.55
N LEU A 134 12.76 2.49 10.47
CA LEU A 134 13.31 1.81 11.65
C LEU A 134 14.26 2.70 12.46
N ALA A 135 15.11 3.48 11.79
CA ALA A 135 16.02 4.42 12.45
C ALA A 135 15.28 5.55 13.19
N GLY A 136 14.14 6.01 12.64
CA GLY A 136 13.31 7.03 13.28
C GLY A 136 12.29 6.50 14.28
N GLY A 137 11.94 5.23 14.17
CA GLY A 137 10.96 4.55 15.03
C GLY A 137 11.40 4.37 16.48
N PRO A 138 10.47 3.95 17.35
CA PRO A 138 10.74 3.59 18.74
C PRO A 138 11.48 2.24 18.86
N GLU A 139 12.10 1.99 20.01
CA GLU A 139 12.89 0.76 20.25
C GLU A 139 12.05 -0.51 20.14
N TRP A 140 10.78 -0.47 20.56
CA TRP A 140 9.88 -1.62 20.44
C TRP A 140 9.67 -2.04 18.97
N LEU A 141 9.69 -1.08 18.03
CA LEU A 141 9.52 -1.39 16.61
C LEU A 141 10.73 -2.18 16.10
N GLN A 142 11.93 -1.75 16.48
CA GLN A 142 13.17 -2.45 16.16
C GLN A 142 13.21 -3.83 16.83
N ALA A 143 12.74 -3.95 18.07
CA ALA A 143 12.63 -5.22 18.79
C ALA A 143 11.68 -6.20 18.09
N ILE A 144 10.50 -5.74 17.65
CA ILE A 144 9.53 -6.56 16.90
C ILE A 144 10.15 -7.02 15.58
N CYS A 145 10.72 -6.11 14.78
CA CYS A 145 11.34 -6.46 13.50
C CYS A 145 12.58 -7.36 13.66
N GLY A 146 13.31 -7.23 14.77
CA GLY A 146 14.47 -8.05 15.12
C GLY A 146 14.11 -9.42 15.70
N HIS A 147 12.88 -9.60 16.19
CA HIS A 147 12.44 -10.83 16.85
C HIS A 147 12.50 -12.04 15.91
N ARG A 148 12.96 -13.18 16.42
CA ARG A 148 13.18 -14.40 15.61
C ARG A 148 11.90 -14.86 14.90
N ALA A 149 10.75 -14.81 15.58
CA ALA A 149 9.47 -15.20 14.98
C ALA A 149 9.05 -14.26 13.84
N ALA A 150 9.19 -12.94 14.03
CA ALA A 150 8.87 -11.95 12.99
C ALA A 150 9.77 -12.11 11.77
N ARG A 151 11.08 -12.34 11.97
CA ARG A 151 12.03 -12.60 10.89
C ARG A 151 11.74 -13.91 10.13
N ARG A 152 11.29 -14.96 10.84
CA ARG A 152 10.85 -16.23 10.22
C ARG A 152 9.57 -16.04 9.43
N LEU A 153 8.56 -15.37 9.99
CA LEU A 153 7.30 -15.07 9.31
C LEU A 153 7.56 -14.23 8.05
N TYR A 154 8.31 -13.13 8.17
CA TYR A 154 8.72 -12.32 7.02
C TYR A 154 9.50 -13.17 6.00
N GLY A 155 10.39 -14.06 6.45
CA GLY A 155 11.10 -14.99 5.56
C GLY A 155 10.17 -15.93 4.79
N ALA A 156 9.13 -16.47 5.44
CA ALA A 156 8.14 -17.33 4.82
C ALA A 156 7.25 -16.57 3.82
N LEU A 157 6.78 -15.37 4.18
CA LEU A 157 5.99 -14.51 3.31
C LEU A 157 6.78 -14.00 2.10
N GLN A 158 8.10 -13.89 2.23
CA GLN A 158 9.01 -13.46 1.16
C GLN A 158 9.54 -14.64 0.33
N GLN A 159 9.04 -15.86 0.55
CA GLN A 159 9.30 -16.99 -0.33
C GLN A 159 8.56 -16.74 -1.67
N PRO A 160 9.20 -16.90 -2.85
CA PRO A 160 8.64 -16.50 -4.14
C PRO A 160 7.25 -17.05 -4.46
N VAL A 161 7.01 -18.33 -4.20
CA VAL A 161 5.74 -19.00 -4.48
C VAL A 161 4.66 -18.51 -3.52
N VAL A 162 4.98 -18.41 -2.22
CA VAL A 162 4.06 -17.87 -1.21
C VAL A 162 3.68 -16.44 -1.56
N ALA A 163 4.65 -15.58 -1.90
CA ALA A 163 4.40 -14.21 -2.29
C ALA A 163 3.50 -14.11 -3.53
N ALA A 164 3.74 -14.92 -4.57
CA ALA A 164 2.89 -14.93 -5.77
C ALA A 164 1.48 -15.45 -5.48
N VAL A 165 1.35 -16.51 -4.68
CA VAL A 165 0.06 -17.11 -4.31
C VAL A 165 -0.75 -16.16 -3.45
N LEU A 166 -0.14 -15.44 -2.50
CA LEU A 166 -0.84 -14.43 -1.71
C LEU A 166 -1.29 -13.26 -2.60
N PHE A 167 -0.36 -12.69 -3.39
CA PHE A 167 -0.63 -11.56 -4.27
C PHE A 167 -1.78 -11.80 -5.26
N VAL A 168 -1.81 -12.99 -5.87
CA VAL A 168 -2.88 -13.36 -6.79
C VAL A 168 -4.11 -13.89 -6.04
N GLY A 169 -3.91 -14.78 -5.08
CA GLY A 169 -4.99 -15.51 -4.41
C GLY A 169 -5.86 -14.60 -3.57
N LEU A 170 -5.29 -13.66 -2.83
CA LEU A 170 -6.02 -12.69 -2.03
C LEU A 170 -6.85 -11.77 -2.94
N PHE A 171 -6.25 -11.31 -4.03
CA PHE A 171 -6.92 -10.50 -5.05
C PHE A 171 -8.12 -11.22 -5.68
N TRP A 172 -7.96 -12.50 -6.05
CA TRP A 172 -9.05 -13.32 -6.57
C TRP A 172 -10.13 -13.56 -5.51
N PHE A 173 -9.73 -13.89 -4.27
CA PHE A 173 -10.64 -14.18 -3.17
C PHE A 173 -11.62 -13.03 -2.93
N TRP A 174 -11.13 -11.79 -2.82
CA TRP A 174 -11.98 -10.62 -2.58
C TRP A 174 -12.85 -10.21 -3.78
N LEU A 175 -12.62 -10.81 -4.95
CA LEU A 175 -13.41 -10.61 -6.16
C LEU A 175 -14.34 -11.77 -6.48
N ILE A 176 -14.37 -12.82 -5.65
CA ILE A 176 -15.43 -13.82 -5.69
C ILE A 176 -16.75 -13.11 -5.36
N PRO A 177 -17.79 -13.15 -6.23
CA PRO A 177 -18.93 -12.26 -6.07
C PRO A 177 -19.66 -12.32 -4.72
N PRO A 178 -19.98 -13.50 -4.14
CA PRO A 178 -20.55 -13.58 -2.80
C PRO A 178 -19.63 -13.05 -1.70
N VAL A 179 -18.32 -13.27 -1.82
CA VAL A 179 -17.32 -12.77 -0.85
C VAL A 179 -17.24 -11.26 -0.90
N HIS A 180 -17.13 -10.69 -2.11
CA HIS A 180 -17.14 -9.25 -2.32
C HIS A 180 -18.40 -8.61 -1.75
N PHE A 181 -19.57 -9.18 -2.04
CA PHE A 181 -20.85 -8.67 -1.56
C PHE A 181 -20.90 -8.59 -0.03
N VAL A 182 -20.50 -9.65 0.66
CA VAL A 182 -20.46 -9.68 2.14
C VAL A 182 -19.41 -8.71 2.68
N ALA A 183 -18.22 -8.66 2.07
CA ALA A 183 -17.16 -7.75 2.48
C ALA A 183 -17.56 -6.28 2.35
N MET A 184 -18.35 -5.92 1.35
CA MET A 184 -18.84 -4.55 1.15
C MET A 184 -20.00 -4.18 2.10
N LEU A 185 -20.75 -5.17 2.62
CA LEU A 185 -21.83 -4.93 3.59
C LEU A 185 -21.33 -4.75 5.02
N ASP A 186 -20.26 -5.45 5.40
CA ASP A 186 -19.70 -5.43 6.76
C ASP A 186 -18.50 -4.48 6.84
N PRO A 187 -18.55 -3.39 7.63
CA PRO A 187 -17.45 -2.44 7.74
C PRO A 187 -16.13 -3.04 8.23
N VAL A 188 -16.18 -4.10 9.06
CA VAL A 188 -14.97 -4.78 9.54
C VAL A 188 -14.36 -5.60 8.41
N LEU A 189 -15.16 -6.39 7.69
CA LEU A 189 -14.65 -7.17 6.56
C LEU A 189 -14.14 -6.29 5.43
N TYR A 190 -14.81 -5.16 5.16
CA TYR A 190 -14.33 -4.16 4.23
C TYR A 190 -12.93 -3.65 4.59
N GLN A 191 -12.71 -3.34 5.88
CA GLN A 191 -11.39 -2.93 6.34
C GLN A 191 -10.38 -4.07 6.29
N VAL A 192 -10.77 -5.32 6.58
CA VAL A 192 -9.89 -6.49 6.41
C VAL A 192 -9.47 -6.65 4.95
N MET A 193 -10.41 -6.50 4.01
CA MET A 193 -10.12 -6.49 2.58
C MET A 193 -9.09 -5.41 2.23
N ASN A 194 -9.31 -4.16 2.65
CA ASN A 194 -8.39 -3.05 2.37
C ASN A 194 -7.00 -3.25 3.01
N TRP A 195 -6.95 -3.69 4.26
CA TRP A 195 -5.69 -3.95 4.96
C TRP A 195 -4.87 -5.06 4.32
N THR A 196 -5.54 -6.17 4.00
CA THR A 196 -4.86 -7.31 3.38
C THR A 196 -4.31 -6.91 2.00
N MET A 197 -5.04 -6.09 1.24
CA MET A 197 -4.56 -5.54 -0.04
C MET A 197 -3.31 -4.66 0.11
N VAL A 198 -3.29 -3.73 1.07
CA VAL A 198 -2.14 -2.83 1.28
C VAL A 198 -0.92 -3.61 1.76
N VAL A 199 -1.09 -4.47 2.77
CA VAL A 199 0.01 -5.22 3.38
C VAL A 199 0.63 -6.18 2.38
N ASP A 200 -0.20 -6.95 1.67
CA ASP A 200 0.26 -7.92 0.69
C ASP A 200 0.98 -7.23 -0.49
N GLY A 201 0.41 -6.13 -0.99
CA GLY A 201 1.07 -5.29 -2.00
C GLY A 201 2.46 -4.83 -1.55
N ILE A 202 2.59 -4.27 -0.34
CA ILE A 202 3.89 -3.82 0.19
C ILE A 202 4.87 -4.98 0.27
N LEU A 203 4.45 -6.15 0.76
CA LEU A 203 5.31 -7.33 0.89
C LEU A 203 5.79 -7.83 -0.48
N PHE A 204 4.89 -7.98 -1.45
CA PHE A 204 5.22 -8.47 -2.78
C PHE A 204 6.15 -7.50 -3.53
N TRP A 205 5.83 -6.21 -3.54
CA TRP A 205 6.64 -5.23 -4.25
C TRP A 205 7.98 -5.00 -3.56
N ALA A 206 8.08 -5.12 -2.24
CA ALA A 206 9.37 -5.10 -1.54
C ALA A 206 10.28 -6.29 -1.93
N LEU A 207 9.71 -7.46 -2.22
CA LEU A 207 10.44 -8.63 -2.71
C LEU A 207 10.94 -8.43 -4.15
N VAL A 208 10.04 -8.00 -5.04
CA VAL A 208 10.31 -7.87 -6.48
C VAL A 208 11.25 -6.70 -6.77
N LEU A 209 11.05 -5.56 -6.10
CA LEU A 209 11.77 -4.31 -6.35
C LEU A 209 12.97 -4.08 -5.42
N ASP A 210 13.40 -5.09 -4.65
CA ASP A 210 14.67 -5.02 -3.94
C ASP A 210 15.77 -4.69 -4.97
N SER A 211 16.58 -3.67 -4.71
CA SER A 211 17.61 -3.25 -5.66
C SER A 211 18.92 -3.99 -5.50
N ARG A 212 19.09 -4.74 -4.40
CA ARG A 212 20.37 -5.38 -4.06
C ARG A 212 20.54 -6.70 -4.84
N PRO A 213 21.78 -7.07 -5.20
CA PRO A 213 22.07 -8.42 -5.68
C PRO A 213 21.83 -9.45 -4.58
N SER A 214 21.69 -10.71 -4.99
CA SER A 214 21.54 -11.85 -4.07
C SER A 214 22.86 -12.60 -3.98
N PRO A 215 23.49 -12.74 -2.80
CA PRO A 215 23.20 -12.10 -1.50
C PRO A 215 23.55 -10.59 -1.47
N PRO A 216 22.95 -9.74 -0.59
CA PRO A 216 22.11 -10.07 0.58
C PRO A 216 20.60 -10.16 0.33
N ALA A 217 20.12 -9.81 -0.87
CA ALA A 217 18.69 -9.96 -1.17
C ALA A 217 18.29 -11.44 -1.26
N ARG A 218 17.02 -11.75 -1.00
CA ARG A 218 16.52 -13.14 -0.84
C ARG A 218 16.43 -13.92 -2.15
N VAL A 219 16.20 -13.22 -3.25
CA VAL A 219 15.78 -13.81 -4.53
C VAL A 219 16.64 -13.24 -5.65
N ARG A 220 17.05 -14.03 -6.63
CA ARG A 220 17.84 -13.55 -7.79
C ARG A 220 16.98 -12.67 -8.72
N PHE A 221 17.59 -11.73 -9.44
CA PHE A 221 16.88 -10.83 -10.34
C PHE A 221 15.97 -11.55 -11.35
N GLY A 222 16.43 -12.65 -11.95
CA GLY A 222 15.62 -13.44 -12.89
C GLY A 222 14.30 -13.96 -12.29
N ILE A 223 14.33 -14.41 -11.03
CA ILE A 223 13.10 -14.86 -10.34
C ILE A 223 12.20 -13.66 -10.03
N ARG A 224 12.75 -12.50 -9.65
CA ARG A 224 11.95 -11.28 -9.42
C ARG A 224 11.21 -10.83 -10.69
N ALA A 225 11.88 -10.87 -11.84
CA ALA A 225 11.27 -10.60 -13.13
C ALA A 225 10.19 -11.64 -13.46
N ALA A 226 10.46 -12.93 -13.24
CA ALA A 226 9.50 -14.00 -13.44
C ALA A 226 8.26 -13.84 -12.53
N LEU A 227 8.42 -13.40 -11.27
CA LEU A 227 7.31 -13.10 -10.37
C LEU A 227 6.44 -11.96 -10.91
N ALA A 228 7.05 -10.84 -11.31
CA ALA A 228 6.33 -9.70 -11.86
C ALA A 228 5.50 -10.07 -13.11
N VAL A 229 6.09 -10.87 -14.01
CA VAL A 229 5.40 -11.39 -15.21
C VAL A 229 4.34 -12.43 -14.84
N GLY A 230 4.64 -13.32 -13.90
CA GLY A 230 3.75 -14.41 -13.51
C GLY A 230 2.43 -13.92 -12.91
N VAL A 231 2.48 -12.92 -12.02
CA VAL A 231 1.26 -12.38 -11.39
C VAL A 231 0.39 -11.56 -12.35
N MET A 232 0.96 -11.10 -13.46
CA MET A 232 0.25 -10.30 -14.47
C MET A 232 -0.86 -11.11 -15.16
N PHE A 233 -0.61 -12.36 -15.54
CA PHE A 233 -1.56 -13.16 -16.32
C PHE A 233 -2.87 -13.48 -15.57
N PRO A 234 -2.85 -13.96 -14.30
CA PRO A 234 -4.07 -14.19 -13.55
C PRO A 234 -4.94 -12.94 -13.38
N GLN A 235 -4.33 -11.75 -13.29
CA GLN A 235 -5.07 -10.48 -13.20
C GLN A 235 -5.74 -10.13 -14.52
N ILE A 236 -5.04 -10.34 -15.65
CA ILE A 236 -5.62 -10.20 -17.00
C ILE A 236 -6.80 -11.12 -17.19
N VAL A 237 -6.66 -12.40 -16.82
CA VAL A 237 -7.76 -13.37 -16.91
C VAL A 237 -8.96 -12.92 -16.08
N LEU A 238 -8.77 -12.63 -14.79
CA LEU A 238 -9.88 -12.26 -13.91
C LEU A 238 -10.58 -10.99 -14.40
N GLY A 239 -9.80 -9.97 -14.74
CA GLY A 239 -10.36 -8.74 -15.24
C GLY A 239 -11.14 -8.99 -16.54
N ALA A 240 -10.62 -9.77 -17.49
CA ALA A 240 -11.30 -10.11 -18.74
C ALA A 240 -12.64 -10.79 -18.47
N LEU A 241 -12.68 -11.75 -17.54
CA LEU A 241 -13.93 -12.42 -17.14
C LEU A 241 -14.97 -11.41 -16.62
N ILE A 242 -14.55 -10.40 -15.84
CA ILE A 242 -15.44 -9.36 -15.32
C ILE A 242 -15.90 -8.42 -16.45
N THR A 243 -14.99 -7.94 -17.29
CA THR A 243 -15.34 -6.99 -18.37
C THR A 243 -16.22 -7.61 -19.45
N PHE A 244 -16.03 -8.87 -19.78
CA PHE A 244 -16.86 -9.52 -20.79
C PHE A 244 -18.15 -10.13 -20.22
N SER A 245 -18.38 -10.02 -18.91
CA SER A 245 -19.66 -10.41 -18.31
C SER A 245 -20.77 -9.45 -18.73
N THR A 246 -21.90 -10.02 -19.15
CA THR A 246 -23.12 -9.31 -19.55
C THR A 246 -24.13 -9.17 -18.42
N THR A 247 -23.88 -9.79 -17.26
CA THR A 247 -24.74 -9.74 -16.08
C THR A 247 -24.01 -9.01 -14.94
N ASP A 248 -24.78 -8.38 -14.04
CA ASP A 248 -24.22 -7.73 -12.85
C ASP A 248 -23.67 -8.79 -11.88
N LEU A 249 -22.35 -8.92 -11.84
CA LEU A 249 -21.65 -9.81 -10.93
C LEU A 249 -21.57 -9.20 -9.53
N PHE A 250 -21.61 -7.87 -9.38
CA PHE A 250 -21.35 -7.19 -8.12
C PHE A 250 -22.58 -6.36 -7.69
N PRO A 251 -23.68 -7.01 -7.28
CA PRO A 251 -24.97 -6.34 -7.08
C PRO A 251 -25.01 -5.39 -5.87
N TYR A 252 -24.01 -5.43 -4.98
CA TYR A 252 -23.90 -4.55 -3.81
C TYR A 252 -24.17 -3.07 -4.15
N TYR A 253 -23.55 -2.58 -5.22
CA TYR A 253 -23.66 -1.18 -5.63
C TYR A 253 -25.07 -0.79 -6.10
N ALA A 254 -25.87 -1.77 -6.57
CA ALA A 254 -27.27 -1.54 -6.89
C ALA A 254 -28.13 -1.36 -5.62
N PHE A 255 -27.87 -2.14 -4.56
CA PHE A 255 -28.60 -2.06 -3.30
C PHE A 255 -28.29 -0.79 -2.52
N CYS A 256 -27.02 -0.42 -2.41
CA CYS A 256 -26.61 0.77 -1.66
C CYS A 256 -26.81 2.06 -2.45
N GLY A 257 -27.01 1.97 -3.77
CA GLY A 257 -27.22 3.09 -4.69
C GLY A 257 -25.91 3.61 -5.27
N ARG A 258 -25.84 3.71 -6.60
CA ARG A 258 -24.67 4.17 -7.34
C ARG A 258 -24.48 5.68 -7.27
N TYR A 259 -23.23 6.13 -7.18
CA TYR A 259 -22.92 7.56 -7.19
C TYR A 259 -23.25 8.21 -8.53
N PHE A 260 -22.83 7.58 -9.64
CA PHE A 260 -23.15 8.02 -10.98
C PHE A 260 -24.38 7.26 -11.50
N ALA A 261 -25.58 7.80 -11.28
CA ALA A 261 -26.83 7.16 -11.66
C ALA A 261 -26.97 6.91 -13.19
N SER A 262 -26.23 7.64 -14.03
CA SER A 262 -26.21 7.46 -15.48
C SER A 262 -25.40 6.25 -15.95
N ILE A 263 -24.56 5.67 -15.08
CA ILE A 263 -23.73 4.51 -15.41
C ILE A 263 -24.47 3.24 -14.97
N SER A 264 -24.76 2.36 -15.93
CA SER A 264 -25.42 1.08 -15.64
C SER A 264 -24.53 0.15 -14.81
N ALA A 265 -25.14 -0.82 -14.13
CA ALA A 265 -24.43 -1.82 -13.35
C ALA A 265 -23.36 -2.58 -14.16
N VAL A 266 -23.76 -3.02 -15.35
CA VAL A 266 -22.88 -3.76 -16.26
C VAL A 266 -21.76 -2.84 -16.76
N THR A 267 -22.03 -1.58 -17.07
CA THR A 267 -20.98 -0.64 -17.50
C THR A 267 -19.98 -0.34 -16.38
N ASP A 268 -20.46 -0.16 -15.15
CA ASP A 268 -19.62 0.05 -13.96
C ASP A 268 -18.64 -1.12 -13.75
N GLN A 269 -19.14 -2.36 -13.74
CA GLN A 269 -18.25 -3.53 -13.62
C GLN A 269 -17.29 -3.68 -14.81
N GLN A 270 -17.72 -3.32 -16.02
CA GLN A 270 -16.90 -3.41 -17.23
C GLN A 270 -15.68 -2.50 -17.15
N ILE A 271 -15.90 -1.25 -16.73
CA ILE A 271 -14.81 -0.31 -16.50
C ILE A 271 -13.92 -0.83 -15.36
N GLY A 272 -14.51 -1.37 -14.29
CA GLY A 272 -13.75 -1.94 -13.18
C GLY A 272 -12.89 -3.15 -13.58
N GLY A 273 -13.38 -4.01 -14.47
CA GLY A 273 -12.62 -5.13 -15.03
C GLY A 273 -11.42 -4.64 -15.85
N ILE A 274 -11.59 -3.58 -16.66
CA ILE A 274 -10.47 -2.93 -17.37
C ILE A 274 -9.43 -2.37 -16.39
N VAL A 275 -9.89 -1.71 -15.32
CA VAL A 275 -9.02 -1.17 -14.24
C VAL A 275 -8.29 -2.29 -13.49
N ILE A 276 -8.88 -3.48 -13.40
CA ILE A 276 -8.24 -4.65 -12.76
C ILE A 276 -7.05 -5.15 -13.56
N TRP A 277 -7.06 -5.11 -14.90
CA TRP A 277 -5.97 -5.72 -15.67
C TRP A 277 -4.97 -4.74 -16.28
N ILE A 278 -5.40 -3.58 -16.79
CA ILE A 278 -4.48 -2.70 -17.54
C ILE A 278 -3.45 -2.06 -16.60
N PRO A 279 -3.85 -1.27 -15.58
CA PRO A 279 -2.88 -0.65 -14.68
C PRO A 279 -2.00 -1.67 -13.93
N PRO A 280 -2.53 -2.76 -13.35
CA PRO A 280 -1.70 -3.78 -12.72
C PRO A 280 -0.65 -4.40 -13.66
N ALA A 281 -1.02 -4.74 -14.91
CA ALA A 281 -0.06 -5.23 -15.89
C ALA A 281 1.02 -4.19 -16.23
N MET A 282 0.64 -2.91 -16.36
CA MET A 282 1.62 -1.82 -16.53
C MET A 282 2.61 -1.76 -15.37
N MET A 283 2.14 -1.93 -14.13
CA MET A 283 3.02 -1.94 -12.95
C MET A 283 3.98 -3.13 -12.95
N SER A 284 3.53 -4.31 -13.38
CA SER A 284 4.42 -5.46 -13.59
C SER A 284 5.50 -5.20 -14.66
N VAL A 285 5.15 -4.53 -15.77
CA VAL A 285 6.14 -4.14 -16.79
C VAL A 285 7.16 -3.15 -16.22
N ILE A 286 6.71 -2.12 -15.50
CA ILE A 286 7.60 -1.16 -14.82
C ILE A 286 8.54 -1.89 -13.86
N ALA A 287 8.03 -2.88 -13.12
CA ALA A 287 8.84 -3.66 -12.21
C ALA A 287 9.90 -4.51 -12.91
N VAL A 288 9.57 -5.14 -14.04
CA VAL A 288 10.55 -5.85 -14.86
C VAL A 288 11.65 -4.91 -15.35
N LEU A 289 11.29 -3.72 -15.83
CA LEU A 289 12.26 -2.71 -16.25
C LEU A 289 13.18 -2.27 -15.09
N ALA A 290 12.61 -2.06 -13.90
CA ALA A 290 13.37 -1.73 -12.70
C ALA A 290 14.33 -2.87 -12.29
N VAL A 291 13.85 -4.13 -12.33
CA VAL A 291 14.65 -5.33 -12.03
C VAL A 291 15.81 -5.47 -13.02
N VAL A 292 15.56 -5.31 -14.32
CA VAL A 292 16.60 -5.36 -15.36
C VAL A 292 17.60 -4.22 -15.18
N GLY A 293 17.11 -3.01 -14.87
CA GLY A 293 17.98 -1.86 -14.56
C GLY A 293 18.88 -2.11 -13.37
N ASN A 294 18.36 -2.70 -12.30
CA ASN A 294 19.14 -3.08 -11.12
C ASN A 294 20.15 -4.19 -11.43
N MET A 295 19.78 -5.18 -12.25
CA MET A 295 20.67 -6.25 -12.71
C MET A 295 21.85 -5.70 -13.51
N ARG A 296 21.60 -4.75 -14.43
CA ARG A 296 22.66 -4.11 -15.23
C ARG A 296 23.64 -3.31 -14.37
N ARG A 297 23.15 -2.58 -13.37
CA ARG A 297 24.01 -1.84 -12.43
C ARG A 297 24.88 -2.79 -11.60
N ALA A 298 24.27 -3.83 -11.04
CA ALA A 298 25.00 -4.82 -10.25
C ALA A 298 26.05 -5.59 -11.06
N GLY A 299 25.83 -5.81 -12.36
CA GLY A 299 26.81 -6.44 -13.25
C GLY A 299 27.91 -5.49 -13.75
N ALA A 300 27.72 -4.17 -13.65
CA ALA A 300 28.76 -3.18 -13.96
C ALA A 300 29.71 -2.91 -12.77
N ASP A 301 29.30 -3.31 -11.57
CA ASP A 301 30.06 -3.18 -10.33
C ASP A 301 30.92 -4.44 -10.01
N LEU A 302 30.94 -5.43 -10.92
CA LEU A 302 31.73 -6.68 -10.86
C LEU A 302 32.82 -6.66 -11.93
#